data_AF-A0A653UQF5-F1
#
_entry.id   AF-A0A653UQF5-F1
#
_cell.length_a   1.000
_cell.length_b   1.000
_cell.length_c   1.000
_cell.angle_alpha   90.00
_cell.angle_beta   90.00
_cell.angle_gamma   90.00
#
_symmetry.space_group_name_H-M   'P 1'
#
loop_
_entity.id
_entity.type
_entity.pdbx_description
1 polymer ?
#
loop_
_entity_poly.entity_id
_entity_poly.type
_entity_poly.pdbx_seq_one_letter_code
_entity_poly.pdbx_strand_id
1 'polypeptide(L)'
;MKHWFITTDGNLKARWKKAFPEMVASKPDVFINKTQPNDVVWLSTTVEGWSELIGTVTAKGAVVVVLSYSPDDREALRSLDLGARGYVHTLAAPEVLKQVALVVTNQGVWVGQELLAKVLGGSFKALQQRAEGGSSFNTEQLGDLTDRERGVALAVVRGATNKEVARQLDITERTVKAHLSAIFKKLAVRDRLQLILKLAPVVERIPERF
;
A
#
# COMPACT_ATOMS: atom_id res chain seq x y z
N MET A 1 -13.19 4.16 12.80
CA MET A 1 -12.43 4.52 11.58
C MET A 1 -13.15 5.66 10.89
N LYS A 2 -12.49 6.79 10.72
CA LYS A 2 -13.02 7.96 10.00
C LYS A 2 -12.47 8.00 8.58
N HIS A 3 -13.23 8.60 7.67
CA HIS A 3 -12.78 8.92 6.31
C HIS A 3 -12.46 10.42 6.24
N TRP A 4 -11.19 10.76 6.10
CA TRP A 4 -10.71 12.14 5.98
C TRP A 4 -10.50 12.49 4.52
N PHE A 5 -11.14 13.55 4.03
CA PHE A 5 -10.92 14.10 2.69
C PHE A 5 -10.10 15.37 2.81
N ILE A 6 -8.85 15.30 2.33
CA ILE A 6 -7.86 16.37 2.44
C ILE A 6 -7.67 16.96 1.06
N THR A 7 -8.37 18.07 0.82
CA THR A 7 -8.39 18.77 -0.48
C THR A 7 -8.22 20.27 -0.26
N THR A 8 -7.70 20.96 -1.29
CA THR A 8 -7.61 22.43 -1.32
C THR A 8 -8.97 23.07 -1.57
N ASP A 9 -9.83 22.44 -2.37
CA ASP A 9 -11.16 22.90 -2.71
C ASP A 9 -12.25 21.94 -2.19
N GLY A 10 -13.22 22.46 -1.43
CA GLY A 10 -14.27 21.68 -0.78
C GLY A 10 -15.42 21.26 -1.71
N ASN A 11 -15.28 21.40 -3.02
CA ASN A 11 -16.38 21.38 -3.99
C ASN A 11 -17.02 20.00 -4.21
N LEU A 12 -16.32 18.92 -3.86
CA LEU A 12 -16.78 17.54 -4.11
C LEU A 12 -17.41 16.86 -2.90
N LYS A 13 -17.65 17.61 -1.82
CA LYS A 13 -18.25 17.12 -0.57
C LYS A 13 -19.54 16.33 -0.78
N ALA A 14 -20.40 16.72 -1.73
CA ALA A 14 -21.66 16.00 -1.96
C ALA A 14 -21.44 14.55 -2.46
N ARG A 15 -20.51 14.36 -3.40
CA ARG A 15 -20.16 13.03 -3.93
C ARG A 15 -19.52 12.15 -2.85
N TRP A 16 -18.58 12.72 -2.10
CA TRP A 16 -17.90 12.00 -1.03
C TRP A 16 -18.84 11.66 0.12
N LYS A 17 -19.79 12.54 0.47
CA LYS A 17 -20.85 12.25 1.45
C LYS A 17 -21.80 11.13 1.00
N LYS A 18 -22.09 11.02 -0.30
CA LYS A 18 -22.84 9.86 -0.83
C LYS A 18 -22.08 8.54 -0.64
N ALA A 19 -20.74 8.59 -0.72
CA ALA A 19 -19.91 7.42 -0.46
C ALA A 19 -19.80 7.11 1.04
N PHE A 20 -19.55 8.15 1.84
CA PHE A 20 -19.26 8.09 3.26
C PHE A 20 -20.00 9.23 3.99
N PRO A 21 -21.20 8.97 4.54
CA PRO A 21 -22.00 10.01 5.20
C PRO A 21 -21.25 10.73 6.33
N GLU A 22 -20.46 9.98 7.09
CA GLU A 22 -19.67 10.43 8.25
C GLU A 22 -18.25 10.92 7.88
N MET A 23 -17.99 11.22 6.59
CA MET A 23 -16.69 11.76 6.19
C MET A 23 -16.37 13.09 6.88
N VAL A 24 -15.07 13.37 7.04
CA VAL A 24 -14.58 14.66 7.53
C VAL A 24 -13.70 15.32 6.46
N ALA A 25 -14.10 16.49 5.97
CA ALA A 25 -13.28 17.28 5.07
C ALA A 25 -12.40 18.22 5.91
N SER A 26 -11.11 18.26 5.65
CA SER A 26 -10.18 19.04 6.46
C SER A 26 -8.98 19.54 5.66
N LYS A 27 -8.35 20.60 6.17
CA LYS A 27 -7.04 21.05 5.69
C LYS A 27 -5.93 20.18 6.30
N PRO A 28 -4.76 20.05 5.64
CA PRO A 28 -3.64 19.23 6.13
C PRO A 28 -3.29 19.48 7.60
N ASP A 29 -3.07 20.74 7.99
CA ASP A 29 -2.58 21.10 9.34
C ASP A 29 -3.55 20.70 10.46
N VAL A 30 -4.85 20.81 10.20
CA VAL A 30 -5.90 20.44 11.16
C VAL A 30 -6.03 18.92 11.26
N PHE A 31 -5.93 18.25 10.12
CA PHE A 31 -6.07 16.81 10.02
C PHE A 31 -4.92 16.05 10.69
N ILE A 32 -3.67 16.46 10.48
CA ILE A 32 -2.49 15.75 11.01
C ILE A 32 -2.58 15.57 12.52
N ASN A 33 -3.12 16.56 13.23
CA ASN A 33 -3.26 16.53 14.69
C ASN A 33 -4.44 15.68 15.19
N LYS A 34 -5.38 15.29 14.31
CA LYS A 34 -6.61 14.58 14.68
C LYS A 34 -6.70 13.15 14.13
N THR A 35 -5.84 12.79 13.18
CA THR A 35 -5.84 11.45 12.57
C THR A 35 -5.53 10.37 13.59
N GLN A 36 -6.24 9.24 13.52
CA GLN A 36 -6.01 8.08 14.36
C GLN A 36 -5.48 6.89 13.52
N PRO A 37 -4.83 5.89 14.15
CA PRO A 37 -4.47 4.66 13.48
C PRO A 37 -5.70 3.97 12.85
N ASN A 38 -5.52 3.44 11.65
CA ASN A 38 -6.55 2.84 10.80
C ASN A 38 -7.62 3.80 10.24
N ASP A 39 -7.52 5.11 10.44
CA ASP A 39 -8.33 6.06 9.65
C ASP A 39 -7.96 5.98 8.16
N VAL A 40 -8.93 6.26 7.28
CA VAL A 40 -8.71 6.30 5.83
C VAL A 40 -8.62 7.75 5.38
N VAL A 41 -7.55 8.08 4.68
CA VAL A 41 -7.18 9.45 4.31
C VAL A 41 -7.17 9.55 2.80
N TRP A 42 -8.14 10.27 2.26
CA TRP A 42 -8.29 10.58 0.85
C TRP A 42 -7.57 11.90 0.57
N LEU A 43 -6.34 11.81 0.08
CA LEU A 43 -5.44 12.95 -0.11
C LEU A 43 -5.45 13.40 -1.57
N SER A 44 -5.90 14.62 -1.83
CA SER A 44 -5.87 15.18 -3.19
C SER A 44 -4.47 15.61 -3.59
N THR A 45 -4.10 15.36 -4.84
CA THR A 45 -2.85 15.85 -5.45
C THR A 45 -2.84 17.37 -5.64
N THR A 46 -4.00 18.03 -5.49
CA THR A 46 -4.14 19.49 -5.46
C THR A 46 -3.66 20.12 -4.15
N VAL A 47 -3.33 19.32 -3.14
CA VAL A 47 -2.75 19.79 -1.87
C VAL A 47 -1.25 19.99 -2.08
N GLU A 48 -0.75 21.18 -1.74
CA GLU A 48 0.68 21.46 -1.76
C GLU A 48 1.43 20.52 -0.79
N GLY A 49 2.53 19.92 -1.25
CA GLY A 49 3.31 18.96 -0.45
C GLY A 49 2.59 17.63 -0.18
N TRP A 50 1.62 17.23 -1.02
CA TRP A 50 0.86 15.99 -0.81
C TRP A 50 1.76 14.75 -0.69
N SER A 51 2.88 14.67 -1.40
CA SER A 51 3.80 13.52 -1.35
C SER A 51 4.41 13.31 0.03
N GLU A 52 4.83 14.39 0.67
CA GLU A 52 5.46 14.42 2.00
C GLU A 52 4.43 14.06 3.08
N LEU A 53 3.17 14.46 2.87
CA LEU A 53 2.06 14.11 3.75
C LEU A 53 1.80 12.60 3.77
N ILE A 54 2.03 11.87 2.68
CA ILE A 54 1.82 10.40 2.66
C ILE A 54 2.67 9.75 3.76
N GLY A 55 3.98 10.00 3.76
CA GLY A 55 4.89 9.42 4.76
C GLY A 55 4.54 9.81 6.19
N THR A 56 4.15 11.07 6.40
CA THR A 56 3.73 11.57 7.72
C THR A 56 2.48 10.85 8.24
N VAL A 57 1.53 10.59 7.35
CA VAL A 57 0.24 9.98 7.69
C VAL A 57 0.38 8.47 7.88
N THR A 58 1.14 7.79 7.01
CA THR A 58 1.41 6.35 7.12
C THR A 58 2.21 6.03 8.38
N ALA A 59 3.14 6.89 8.80
CA ALA A 59 3.87 6.75 10.07
C ALA A 59 2.95 6.76 11.31
N LYS A 60 1.77 7.40 11.22
CA LYS A 60 0.73 7.37 12.28
C LYS A 60 -0.18 6.14 12.20
N GLY A 61 0.04 5.24 11.23
CA GLY A 61 -0.75 4.04 11.03
C GLY A 61 -2.10 4.26 10.35
N ALA A 62 -2.31 5.42 9.72
CA ALA A 62 -3.48 5.68 8.88
C ALA A 62 -3.25 5.15 7.45
N VAL A 63 -4.34 4.85 6.75
CA VAL A 63 -4.32 4.31 5.38
C VAL A 63 -4.54 5.45 4.40
N VAL A 64 -3.59 5.67 3.48
CA VAL A 64 -3.66 6.76 2.51
C VAL A 64 -4.18 6.26 1.16
N VAL A 65 -5.15 6.98 0.60
CA VAL A 65 -5.60 6.87 -0.79
C VAL A 65 -5.39 8.22 -1.46
N VAL A 66 -4.65 8.25 -2.56
CA VAL A 66 -4.42 9.47 -3.33
C VAL A 66 -5.56 9.67 -4.34
N LEU A 67 -6.06 10.89 -4.40
CA LEU A 67 -7.07 11.37 -5.33
C LEU A 67 -6.40 12.28 -6.37
N SER A 68 -6.47 11.92 -7.65
CA SER A 68 -5.94 12.73 -8.75
C SER A 68 -7.02 13.08 -9.76
N TYR A 69 -7.01 14.33 -10.26
CA TYR A 69 -7.87 14.75 -11.37
C TYR A 69 -7.37 14.26 -12.73
N SER A 70 -6.08 13.94 -12.82
CA SER A 70 -5.45 13.43 -14.04
C SER A 70 -4.62 12.19 -13.68
N PRO A 71 -5.27 11.04 -13.41
CA PRO A 71 -4.56 9.83 -13.01
C PRO A 71 -3.49 9.42 -14.02
N ASP A 72 -2.24 9.26 -13.58
CA ASP A 72 -1.15 8.78 -14.41
C ASP A 72 -0.28 7.73 -13.68
N ASP A 73 0.39 6.89 -14.46
CA ASP A 73 1.16 5.76 -13.94
C ASP A 73 2.34 6.19 -13.05
N ARG A 74 3.01 7.30 -13.37
CA ARG A 74 4.20 7.76 -12.64
C ARG A 74 3.79 8.33 -11.29
N GLU A 75 2.73 9.15 -11.26
CA GLU A 75 2.18 9.68 -10.01
C GLU A 75 1.63 8.55 -9.14
N ALA A 76 0.93 7.59 -9.74
CA ALA A 76 0.43 6.41 -9.03
C ALA A 76 1.58 5.60 -8.40
N LEU A 77 2.60 5.20 -9.17
CA LEU A 77 3.75 4.45 -8.65
C LEU A 77 4.47 5.22 -7.54
N ARG A 78 4.73 6.52 -7.75
CA ARG A 78 5.35 7.38 -6.74
C ARG A 78 4.52 7.42 -5.45
N SER A 79 3.19 7.51 -5.54
CA SER A 79 2.33 7.52 -4.36
C SER A 79 2.40 6.21 -3.58
N LEU A 80 2.46 5.07 -4.27
CA LEU A 80 2.60 3.75 -3.65
C LEU A 80 3.98 3.60 -2.98
N ASP A 81 5.05 4.06 -3.63
CA ASP A 81 6.41 4.02 -3.07
C ASP A 81 6.56 4.86 -1.79
N LEU A 82 5.70 5.87 -1.61
CA LEU A 82 5.59 6.70 -0.41
C LEU A 82 4.69 6.08 0.66
N GLY A 83 4.03 4.96 0.37
CA GLY A 83 3.20 4.18 1.30
C GLY A 83 1.69 4.34 1.10
N ALA A 84 1.24 5.00 0.03
CA ALA A 84 -0.18 5.00 -0.30
C ALA A 84 -0.67 3.59 -0.64
N ARG A 85 -1.92 3.31 -0.31
CA ARG A 85 -2.58 2.02 -0.55
C ARG A 85 -3.64 2.10 -1.62
N GLY A 86 -4.03 3.30 -2.03
CA GLY A 86 -4.95 3.51 -3.14
C GLY A 86 -4.52 4.70 -3.98
N TYR A 87 -4.80 4.62 -5.29
CA TYR A 87 -4.72 5.72 -6.23
C TYR A 87 -5.96 5.68 -7.13
N VAL A 88 -6.75 6.75 -7.12
CA VAL A 88 -8.03 6.78 -7.82
C VAL A 88 -8.37 8.19 -8.32
N HIS A 89 -9.19 8.25 -9.37
CA HIS A 89 -9.67 9.52 -9.89
C HIS A 89 -10.51 10.28 -8.85
N THR A 90 -10.25 11.57 -8.65
CA THR A 90 -10.95 12.43 -7.65
C THR A 90 -12.47 12.44 -7.83
N LEU A 91 -12.93 12.36 -9.08
CA LEU A 91 -14.35 12.30 -9.47
C LEU A 91 -14.94 10.89 -9.56
N ALA A 92 -14.27 9.85 -9.06
CA ALA A 92 -14.79 8.48 -9.10
C ALA A 92 -16.22 8.38 -8.51
N ALA A 93 -17.01 7.44 -9.03
CA ALA A 93 -18.36 7.20 -8.52
C ALA A 93 -18.32 6.82 -7.02
N PRO A 94 -19.34 7.18 -6.22
CA PRO A 94 -19.39 6.83 -4.80
C PRO A 94 -19.18 5.33 -4.53
N GLU A 95 -19.70 4.47 -5.38
CA GLU A 95 -19.57 3.01 -5.30
C GLU A 95 -18.11 2.57 -5.49
N VAL A 96 -17.37 3.19 -6.41
CA VAL A 96 -15.94 2.95 -6.60
C VAL A 96 -15.15 3.37 -5.37
N LEU A 97 -15.47 4.53 -4.77
CA LEU A 97 -14.81 4.96 -3.53
C LEU A 97 -15.07 3.96 -2.38
N LYS A 98 -16.29 3.41 -2.26
CA LYS A 98 -16.58 2.36 -1.28
C LYS A 98 -15.76 1.09 -1.52
N GLN A 99 -15.60 0.67 -2.78
CA GLN A 99 -14.77 -0.48 -3.14
C GLN A 99 -13.29 -0.24 -2.81
N VAL A 100 -12.76 0.95 -3.15
CA VAL A 100 -11.40 1.36 -2.79
C VAL A 100 -11.22 1.27 -1.28
N ALA A 101 -12.13 1.86 -0.49
CA ALA A 101 -12.07 1.81 0.96
C ALA A 101 -12.04 0.38 1.49
N LEU A 102 -12.91 -0.49 0.97
CA LEU A 102 -12.97 -1.90 1.35
C LEU A 102 -11.63 -2.61 1.08
N VAL A 103 -11.04 -2.39 -0.09
CA VAL A 103 -9.76 -3.02 -0.47
C VAL A 103 -8.62 -2.52 0.44
N VAL A 104 -8.47 -1.21 0.61
CA VAL A 104 -7.33 -0.65 1.34
C VAL A 104 -7.40 -0.90 2.84
N THR A 105 -8.60 -0.93 3.43
CA THR A 105 -8.80 -1.24 4.86
C THR A 105 -8.55 -2.71 5.17
N ASN A 106 -8.74 -3.60 4.20
CA ASN A 106 -8.34 -5.01 4.27
C ASN A 106 -6.89 -5.25 3.83
N GLN A 107 -6.03 -4.22 3.88
CA GLN A 107 -4.60 -4.32 3.54
C GLN A 107 -4.34 -4.75 2.09
N GLY A 108 -5.30 -4.49 1.19
CA GLY A 108 -5.12 -4.57 -0.25
C GLY A 108 -4.51 -3.28 -0.82
N VAL A 109 -4.31 -3.27 -2.14
CA VAL A 109 -3.87 -2.09 -2.89
C VAL A 109 -4.89 -1.85 -4.00
N TRP A 110 -5.31 -0.60 -4.18
CA TRP A 110 -6.19 -0.20 -5.28
C TRP A 110 -5.47 0.72 -6.25
N VAL A 111 -5.37 0.30 -7.51
CA VAL A 111 -4.86 1.12 -8.61
C VAL A 111 -5.66 0.83 -9.88
N GLY A 112 -5.53 1.69 -10.89
CA GLY A 112 -6.15 1.48 -12.19
C GLY A 112 -5.73 0.13 -12.81
N GLN A 113 -6.67 -0.51 -13.52
CA GLN A 113 -6.44 -1.84 -14.13
C GLN A 113 -5.26 -1.85 -15.09
N GLU A 114 -5.03 -0.77 -15.84
CA GLU A 114 -3.90 -0.65 -16.76
C GLU A 114 -2.56 -0.63 -16.03
N LEU A 115 -2.45 0.15 -14.95
CA LEU A 115 -1.25 0.16 -14.12
C LEU A 115 -1.02 -1.19 -13.48
N LEU A 116 -2.08 -1.81 -12.95
CA LEU A 116 -2.01 -3.16 -12.41
C LEU A 116 -1.55 -4.16 -13.49
N ALA A 117 -2.08 -4.09 -14.70
CA ALA A 117 -1.68 -4.94 -15.83
C ALA A 117 -0.26 -4.65 -16.31
N LYS A 118 0.25 -3.42 -16.23
CA LYS A 118 1.65 -3.08 -16.54
C LYS A 118 2.60 -3.64 -15.48
N VAL A 119 2.25 -3.49 -14.19
CA VAL A 119 3.03 -4.03 -13.07
C VAL A 119 3.01 -5.56 -13.11
N LEU A 120 1.83 -6.17 -13.21
CA LEU A 120 1.67 -7.63 -13.26
C LEU A 120 2.15 -8.23 -14.58
N GLY A 121 1.90 -7.59 -15.72
CA GLY A 121 2.29 -8.06 -17.06
C GLY A 121 3.77 -7.88 -17.35
N GLY A 122 4.39 -6.81 -16.83
CA GLY A 122 5.85 -6.69 -16.76
C GLY A 122 6.45 -7.79 -15.90
N SER A 123 5.81 -8.12 -14.78
CA SER A 123 6.20 -9.25 -13.92
C SER A 123 5.97 -10.61 -14.59
N PHE A 124 4.88 -10.80 -15.33
CA PHE A 124 4.52 -12.06 -16.00
C PHE A 124 5.36 -12.33 -17.25
N LYS A 125 5.66 -11.32 -18.07
CA LYS A 125 6.62 -11.46 -19.17
C LYS A 125 8.03 -11.76 -18.66
N ALA A 126 8.42 -11.15 -17.53
CA ALA A 126 9.66 -11.47 -16.85
C ALA A 126 9.65 -12.88 -16.24
N LEU A 127 8.52 -13.37 -15.73
CA LEU A 127 8.33 -14.74 -15.24
C LEU A 127 8.39 -15.78 -16.37
N GLN A 128 7.75 -15.51 -17.52
CA GLN A 128 7.65 -16.47 -18.63
C GLN A 128 8.99 -16.65 -19.36
N GLN A 129 9.81 -15.59 -19.48
CA GLN A 129 11.19 -15.71 -19.96
C GLN A 129 12.15 -16.40 -18.97
N ARG A 130 11.70 -16.68 -17.74
CA ARG A 130 12.51 -17.28 -16.65
C ARG A 130 12.04 -18.65 -16.20
N ALA A 131 10.85 -19.10 -16.59
CA ALA A 131 10.41 -20.48 -16.37
C ALA A 131 11.33 -21.52 -17.05
N GLU A 132 12.19 -21.08 -17.98
CA GLU A 132 13.26 -21.87 -18.57
C GLU A 132 14.51 -22.00 -17.66
N GLY A 133 14.57 -21.32 -16.50
CA GLY A 133 15.68 -21.39 -15.54
C GLY A 133 15.22 -21.30 -14.07
N GLY A 134 14.91 -22.45 -13.46
CA GLY A 134 14.80 -22.74 -12.02
C GLY A 134 14.44 -21.62 -11.04
N SER A 135 13.19 -21.61 -10.55
CA SER A 135 12.68 -20.64 -9.58
C SER A 135 13.02 -20.96 -8.12
N SER A 136 13.90 -20.18 -7.51
CA SER A 136 14.12 -20.17 -6.05
C SER A 136 13.73 -18.79 -5.50
N PHE A 137 12.99 -18.74 -4.39
CA PHE A 137 12.81 -17.49 -3.63
C PHE A 137 14.19 -16.90 -3.30
N ASN A 138 14.33 -15.58 -3.28
CA ASN A 138 15.58 -14.92 -2.90
C ASN A 138 15.80 -15.10 -1.38
N THR A 139 16.26 -16.30 -1.01
CA THR A 139 16.30 -16.81 0.35
C THR A 139 17.42 -16.15 1.15
N GLU A 140 18.40 -15.58 0.45
CA GLU A 140 19.50 -14.77 1.02
C GLU A 140 18.95 -13.51 1.71
N GLN A 141 17.92 -12.87 1.15
CA GLN A 141 17.30 -11.68 1.74
C GLN A 141 16.44 -11.96 3.00
N LEU A 142 16.25 -13.24 3.35
CA LEU A 142 15.57 -13.65 4.60
C LEU A 142 16.56 -13.90 5.74
N GLY A 143 17.88 -13.83 5.50
CA GLY A 143 18.91 -14.21 6.48
C GLY A 143 18.88 -13.41 7.79
N ASP A 144 18.45 -12.15 7.74
CA ASP A 144 18.41 -11.26 8.92
C ASP A 144 17.14 -11.44 9.78
N LEU A 145 16.19 -12.27 9.33
CA LEU A 145 14.93 -12.53 10.03
C LEU A 145 15.06 -13.74 10.97
N THR A 146 14.49 -13.61 12.17
CA THR A 146 14.26 -14.76 13.07
C THR A 146 13.25 -15.74 12.44
N ASP A 147 13.21 -16.98 12.92
CA ASP A 147 12.26 -17.99 12.41
C ASP A 147 10.80 -17.53 12.45
N ARG A 148 10.42 -16.81 13.52
CA ARG A 148 9.06 -16.26 13.67
C ARG A 148 8.79 -15.13 12.68
N GLU A 149 9.73 -14.22 12.48
CA GLU A 149 9.62 -13.14 11.49
C GLU A 149 9.60 -13.71 10.06
N ARG A 150 10.38 -14.76 9.78
CA ARG A 150 10.39 -15.46 8.50
C ARG A 150 9.03 -16.11 8.21
N GLY A 151 8.43 -16.77 9.20
CA GLY A 151 7.08 -17.33 9.09
C GLY A 151 6.04 -16.26 8.74
N VAL A 152 6.09 -15.10 9.41
CA VAL A 152 5.20 -13.95 9.12
C VAL A 152 5.45 -13.42 7.70
N ALA A 153 6.71 -13.17 7.32
CA ALA A 153 7.07 -12.62 6.01
C ALA A 153 6.60 -13.53 4.87
N LEU A 154 6.81 -14.85 4.98
CA LEU A 154 6.41 -15.82 3.96
C LEU A 154 4.88 -15.90 3.80
N ALA A 155 4.13 -15.88 4.90
CA ALA A 155 2.67 -15.86 4.83
C ALA A 155 2.14 -14.59 4.14
N VAL A 156 2.79 -13.45 4.39
CA VAL A 156 2.46 -12.16 3.79
C VAL A 156 2.77 -12.12 2.29
N VAL A 157 3.93 -12.66 1.87
CA VAL A 157 4.31 -12.81 0.45
C VAL A 157 3.29 -13.67 -0.31
N ARG A 158 2.68 -14.65 0.37
CA ARG A 158 1.59 -15.48 -0.18
C ARG A 158 0.21 -14.80 -0.15
N GLY A 159 0.14 -13.54 0.26
CA GLY A 159 -1.09 -12.75 0.25
C GLY A 159 -1.91 -12.80 1.55
N ALA A 160 -1.48 -13.51 2.60
CA ALA A 160 -2.28 -13.67 3.82
C ALA A 160 -2.43 -12.35 4.61
N THR A 161 -3.66 -11.95 4.92
CA THR A 161 -4.00 -10.83 5.80
C THR A 161 -3.47 -11.05 7.22
N ASN A 162 -3.34 -9.99 8.03
CA ASN A 162 -2.87 -10.16 9.41
C ASN A 162 -3.70 -11.15 10.23
N LYS A 163 -5.02 -11.20 9.99
CA LYS A 163 -5.93 -12.15 10.64
C LYS A 163 -5.63 -13.60 10.24
N GLU A 164 -5.34 -13.82 8.96
CA GLU A 164 -4.96 -15.15 8.45
C GLU A 164 -3.57 -15.56 8.96
N VAL A 165 -2.60 -14.64 8.97
CA VAL A 165 -1.26 -14.90 9.54
C VAL A 165 -1.36 -15.23 11.03
N ALA A 166 -2.15 -14.46 11.79
CA ALA A 166 -2.42 -14.69 13.21
C ALA A 166 -2.95 -16.11 13.45
N ARG A 167 -3.95 -16.52 12.67
CA ARG A 167 -4.53 -17.87 12.72
C ARG A 167 -3.53 -18.96 12.33
N GLN A 168 -2.72 -18.73 11.28
CA GLN A 168 -1.75 -19.72 10.78
C GLN A 168 -0.60 -19.97 11.75
N LEU A 169 -0.14 -18.93 12.46
CA LEU A 169 1.03 -18.98 13.33
C LEU A 169 0.70 -19.08 14.82
N ASP A 170 -0.60 -19.19 15.15
CA ASP A 170 -1.15 -19.22 16.50
C ASP A 170 -0.67 -18.03 17.37
N ILE A 171 -0.86 -16.82 16.84
CA ILE A 171 -0.52 -15.55 17.50
C ILE A 171 -1.64 -14.53 17.33
N THR A 172 -1.59 -13.41 18.05
CA THR A 172 -2.58 -12.34 17.89
C THR A 172 -2.27 -11.45 16.68
N GLU A 173 -3.28 -10.78 16.09
CA GLU A 173 -3.06 -9.76 15.05
C GLU A 173 -2.14 -8.62 15.51
N ARG A 174 -2.17 -8.29 16.81
CA ARG A 174 -1.24 -7.32 17.41
C ARG A 174 0.20 -7.80 17.32
N THR A 175 0.44 -9.09 17.59
CA THR A 175 1.76 -9.72 17.45
C THR A 175 2.22 -9.75 15.99
N VAL A 176 1.31 -10.04 15.04
CA VAL A 176 1.62 -9.96 13.60
C VAL A 176 2.08 -8.56 13.21
N LYS A 177 1.36 -7.51 13.64
CA LYS A 177 1.75 -6.11 13.40
C LYS A 177 3.13 -5.79 14.00
N ALA A 178 3.44 -6.32 15.19
CA ALA A 178 4.75 -6.13 15.81
C ALA A 178 5.87 -6.79 14.98
N HIS A 179 5.68 -8.03 14.53
CA HIS A 179 6.62 -8.71 13.64
C HIS A 179 6.78 -7.96 12.31
N LEU A 180 5.69 -7.53 11.67
CA LEU A 180 5.75 -6.75 10.43
C LEU A 180 6.55 -5.46 10.59
N SER A 181 6.35 -4.72 11.69
CA SER A 181 7.18 -3.55 12.00
C SER A 181 8.67 -3.87 12.14
N ALA A 182 9.02 -5.01 12.76
CA ALA A 182 10.41 -5.44 12.88
C ALA A 182 10.99 -5.86 11.52
N ILE A 183 10.23 -6.62 10.73
CA ILE A 183 10.60 -7.07 9.38
C ILE A 183 10.84 -5.86 8.47
N PHE A 184 9.93 -4.88 8.47
CA PHE A 184 10.07 -3.66 7.66
C PHE A 184 11.37 -2.92 7.98
N LYS A 185 11.70 -2.79 9.27
CA LYS A 185 12.97 -2.20 9.70
C LYS A 185 14.19 -3.01 9.26
N LYS A 186 14.20 -4.31 9.53
CA LYS A 186 15.32 -5.21 9.21
C LYS A 186 15.59 -5.27 7.71
N LEU A 187 14.53 -5.36 6.91
CA LEU A 187 14.63 -5.45 5.46
C LEU A 187 14.63 -4.07 4.78
N ALA A 188 14.66 -2.97 5.53
CA ALA A 188 14.61 -1.61 4.98
C ALA A 188 13.50 -1.39 3.93
N VAL A 189 12.31 -1.96 4.18
CA VAL A 189 11.11 -1.77 3.36
C VAL A 189 10.08 -0.96 4.13
N ARG A 190 9.27 -0.18 3.43
CA ARG A 190 8.35 0.78 4.06
C ARG A 190 7.00 0.16 4.42
N ASP A 191 6.57 -0.83 3.65
CA ASP A 191 5.26 -1.41 3.81
C ASP A 191 5.17 -2.86 3.31
N ARG A 192 3.97 -3.41 3.46
CA ARG A 192 3.61 -4.76 3.05
C ARG A 192 3.79 -5.00 1.55
N LEU A 193 3.49 -4.02 0.69
CA LEU A 193 3.65 -4.17 -0.75
C LEU A 193 5.13 -4.24 -1.10
N GLN A 194 5.95 -3.34 -0.55
CA GLN A 194 7.40 -3.38 -0.75
C GLN A 194 8.02 -4.67 -0.17
N LEU A 195 7.52 -5.17 0.95
CA LEU A 195 7.92 -6.49 1.45
C LEU A 195 7.60 -7.60 0.45
N ILE A 196 6.37 -7.60 -0.10
CA ILE A 196 5.96 -8.56 -1.13
C ILE A 196 6.86 -8.42 -2.36
N LEU A 197 7.09 -7.21 -2.86
CA LEU A 197 7.92 -6.98 -4.05
C LEU A 197 9.38 -7.36 -3.82
N LYS A 198 9.92 -7.10 -2.62
CA LYS A 198 11.32 -7.42 -2.27
C LYS A 198 11.55 -8.92 -2.15
N LEU A 199 10.64 -9.63 -1.48
CA LEU A 199 10.77 -11.07 -1.20
C LEU A 199 10.12 -11.96 -2.25
N ALA A 200 9.22 -11.42 -3.09
CA ALA A 200 8.90 -12.04 -4.36
C ALA A 200 10.21 -12.24 -5.12
N PRO A 201 10.36 -13.30 -5.92
CA PRO A 201 11.60 -13.55 -6.64
C PRO A 201 12.00 -12.35 -7.51
N VAL A 202 12.94 -11.53 -7.02
CA VAL A 202 13.51 -10.39 -7.73
C VAL A 202 14.77 -10.83 -8.47
N VAL A 203 14.81 -10.43 -9.74
CA VAL A 203 15.90 -10.50 -10.70
C VAL A 203 17.18 -9.84 -10.17
N GLU A 204 18.20 -10.59 -9.77
CA GLU A 204 19.57 -10.05 -9.79
C GLU A 204 20.13 -10.13 -11.21
N ARG A 205 20.56 -8.98 -11.74
CA ARG A 205 21.40 -8.90 -12.94
C ARG A 205 22.84 -9.06 -12.50
N ILE A 206 23.55 -10.07 -13.00
CA ILE A 206 25.01 -10.13 -12.93
C ILE A 206 25.53 -9.17 -14.00
N PRO A 207 26.45 -8.23 -13.68
CA PRO A 207 27.05 -7.38 -14.71
C PRO A 207 27.93 -8.24 -15.62
N GLU A 208 27.70 -8.17 -16.92
CA GLU A 208 28.58 -8.77 -17.91
C GLU A 208 29.97 -8.14 -17.79
N ARG A 209 30.94 -8.93 -17.32
CA ARG A 209 32.36 -8.63 -17.54
C ARG A 209 32.69 -9.09 -18.94
N PHE A 210 32.94 -8.13 -19.84
CA PHE A 210 33.79 -8.31 -21.01
C PHE A 210 34.77 -7.14 -21.06
#